data_AF-A0A4D4N8B6-F1
#
_entry.id   AF-A0A4D4N8B6-F1
#
_cell.length_a   1.000
_cell.length_b   1.000
_cell.length_c   1.000
_cell.angle_alpha   90.00
_cell.angle_beta   90.00
_cell.angle_gamma   90.00
#
_symmetry.space_group_name_H-M   'P 1'
#
loop_
_entity.id
_entity.type
_entity.pdbx_description
1 polymer ?
#
loop_
_entity_poly.entity_id
_entity_poly.type
_entity_poly.pdbx_seq_one_letter_code
_entity_poly.pdbx_strand_id
1 'polypeptide(L)' 'MRARAREVCDAAYRGGLLLETAGSNDEVATVLPPVTVADEQLELGLGVLDESVASTVGRRALAA' A
#
# COMPACT_ATOMS: atom_id res chain seq x y z
N MET A 1 -4.51 10.40 16.52
CA MET A 1 -4.03 9.30 15.66
C MET A 1 -3.58 9.93 14.34
N ARG A 2 -2.33 9.79 13.90
CA ARG A 2 -1.94 10.26 12.55
C ARG A 2 -2.29 9.15 11.55
N ALA A 3 -3.26 9.38 10.67
CA ALA A 3 -3.63 8.44 9.61
C ALA A 3 -2.48 8.37 8.60
N ARG A 4 -1.87 7.18 8.45
CA ARG A 4 -0.73 6.97 7.52
C ARG A 4 -1.14 6.38 6.18
N ALA A 5 -2.40 5.95 6.04
CA ALA A 5 -2.90 5.35 4.81
C ALA A 5 -2.76 6.31 3.62
N ARG A 6 -3.08 7.59 3.79
CA ARG A 6 -2.91 8.60 2.74
C ARG A 6 -1.45 8.78 2.30
N GLU A 7 -0.52 8.83 3.25
CA GLU A 7 0.91 8.92 2.95
C GLU A 7 1.40 7.69 2.18
N VAL A 8 0.91 6.49 2.54
CA VAL A 8 1.20 5.24 1.83
C VAL A 8 0.61 5.24 0.42
N CYS A 9 -0.66 5.64 0.24
CA CYS A 9 -1.29 5.72 -1.07
C CYS A 9 -0.59 6.75 -1.98
N ASP A 10 -0.18 7.89 -1.45
CA ASP A 10 0.60 8.90 -2.18
C ASP A 10 1.96 8.34 -2.63
N ALA A 11 2.64 7.56 -1.78
CA ALA A 11 3.88 6.87 -2.12
C ALA A 11 3.67 5.78 -3.18
N ALA A 12 2.63 4.98 -3.05
CA ALA A 12 2.26 3.93 -4.00
C ALA A 12 1.94 4.52 -5.38
N TYR A 13 1.20 5.63 -5.43
CA TYR A 13 0.87 6.31 -6.68
C TYR A 13 2.14 6.79 -7.41
N ARG A 14 3.12 7.34 -6.69
CA ARG A 14 4.42 7.70 -7.27
C ARG A 14 5.22 6.48 -7.75
N GLY A 15 5.02 5.33 -7.12
CA GLY A 15 5.57 4.04 -7.51
C GLY A 15 4.81 3.32 -8.63
N GLY A 16 3.74 3.93 -9.17
CA GLY A 16 2.95 3.36 -10.26
C GLY A 16 1.82 2.42 -9.84
N LEU A 17 1.48 2.37 -8.55
CA LEU A 17 0.38 1.58 -8.00
C LEU A 17 -0.77 2.49 -7.56
N LEU A 18 -1.96 2.29 -8.15
CA LEU A 18 -3.17 3.00 -7.73
C LEU A 18 -3.81 2.29 -6.53
N LEU A 19 -4.03 3.02 -5.44
CA LEU A 19 -4.73 2.57 -4.25
C LEU A 19 -5.63 3.69 -3.73
N GLU A 20 -6.69 3.32 -3.03
CA GLU A 20 -7.64 4.26 -2.43
C GLU A 20 -7.61 4.14 -0.90
N THR A 21 -7.90 5.25 -0.21
CA THR A 21 -8.14 5.23 1.23
C THR A 21 -9.59 4.84 1.55
N ALA A 22 -9.81 4.28 2.74
CA ALA A 22 -11.12 3.91 3.26
C ALA A 22 -11.16 4.06 4.79
N GLY A 23 -12.34 3.85 5.37
CA GLY A 23 -12.62 4.08 6.79
C GLY A 23 -13.17 5.48 7.04
N SER A 24 -13.76 5.69 8.22
CA SER A 24 -14.43 6.95 8.57
C SER A 24 -13.49 8.16 8.61
N ASN A 25 -12.18 7.94 8.64
CA ASN A 25 -11.14 8.95 8.74
C ASN A 25 -10.01 8.73 7.71
N ASP A 26 -10.28 8.05 6.58
CA ASP A 26 -9.27 7.69 5.58
C ASP A 26 -8.05 6.95 6.17
N GLU A 27 -8.28 6.12 7.18
CA GLU A 27 -7.23 5.46 7.95
C GLU A 27 -6.79 4.10 7.40
N VAL A 28 -7.44 3.60 6.34
CA VAL A 28 -7.16 2.29 5.71
C VAL A 28 -6.71 2.48 4.26
N ALA A 29 -5.60 1.87 3.85
CA ALA A 29 -5.23 1.77 2.42
C ALA A 29 -5.78 0.44 1.86
N THR A 30 -6.55 0.50 0.77
CA THR A 30 -7.32 -0.65 0.29
C THR A 30 -6.71 -1.27 -0.96
N VAL A 31 -6.56 -2.60 -0.96
CA VAL A 31 -6.07 -3.39 -2.10
C VAL A 31 -7.25 -4.11 -2.77
N LEU A 32 -7.57 -3.74 -4.00
CA LEU A 32 -8.67 -4.30 -4.80
C LEU A 32 -8.21 -4.60 -6.24
N PRO A 33 -7.33 -5.59 -6.45
CA PRO A 33 -6.93 -5.98 -7.80
C PRO A 33 -8.10 -6.64 -8.55
N PRO A 34 -8.09 -6.61 -9.90
CA PRO A 34 -9.01 -7.41 -10.70
C PRO A 34 -8.88 -8.91 -10.33
N VAL A 35 -10.00 -9.63 -10.28
CA VAL A 35 -10.00 -11.09 -10.02
C VAL A 35 -9.31 -11.92 -11.11
N THR A 36 -8.98 -11.29 -12.24
CA THR A 36 -8.26 -11.89 -13.39
C THR A 36 -6.80 -11.46 -13.47
N VAL A 37 -6.27 -10.74 -12.47
CA VAL A 37 -4.86 -10.31 -12.47
C VAL A 37 -3.95 -11.55 -12.50
N ALA A 38 -2.86 -11.50 -13.27
CA ALA A 38 -1.84 -12.55 -13.24
C ALA A 38 -1.04 -12.48 -11.94
N ASP A 39 -0.57 -13.62 -11.45
CA ASP A 39 0.17 -13.70 -10.17
C ASP A 39 1.42 -12.80 -10.20
N GLU A 40 2.13 -12.74 -11.33
CA GLU A 40 3.33 -11.92 -11.47
C GLU A 40 3.01 -10.42 -11.40
N GLN A 41 1.86 -9.99 -11.92
CA GLN A 41 1.43 -8.59 -11.81
C GLN A 41 0.95 -8.27 -10.40
N LEU A 42 0.31 -9.21 -9.72
CA LEU A 42 -0.07 -9.06 -8.32
C LEU A 42 1.17 -8.92 -7.43
N GLU A 43 2.16 -9.77 -7.62
CA GLU A 43 3.44 -9.72 -6.91
C GLU A 43 4.17 -8.38 -7.14
N LEU A 44 4.21 -7.90 -8.39
CA LEU A 44 4.77 -6.58 -8.71
C LEU A 44 4.06 -5.46 -7.95
N GLY A 45 2.73 -5.46 -7.95
CA GLY A 45 1.93 -4.47 -7.23
C GLY A 45 2.15 -4.54 -5.71
N LEU A 46 2.21 -5.73 -5.13
CA LEU A 46 2.50 -5.93 -3.71
C LEU A 46 3.91 -5.49 -3.33
N GLY A 47 4.90 -5.65 -4.23
CA GLY A 47 6.25 -5.12 -4.05
C GLY A 47 6.27 -3.59 -3.95
N VAL A 48 5.56 -2.89 -4.84
CA VAL A 48 5.42 -1.41 -4.78
C VAL A 48 4.75 -0.98 -3.47
N LEU A 49 3.73 -1.74 -3.01
CA LEU A 49 3.08 -1.46 -1.73
C LEU A 49 4.04 -1.63 -0.55
N ASP A 50 4.87 -2.67 -0.52
CA ASP A 50 5.85 -2.90 0.55
C ASP A 50 6.87 -1.74 0.63
N GLU A 51 7.40 -1.30 -0.51
CA GLU A 51 8.31 -0.15 -0.58
C GLU A 51 7.63 1.16 -0.12
N SER A 52 6.37 1.36 -0.50
CA SER A 52 5.56 2.52 -0.12
C SER A 52 5.30 2.58 1.39
N VAL A 53 5.02 1.42 2.00
CA VAL A 53 4.90 1.28 3.46
C VAL A 53 6.25 1.54 4.11
N ALA A 54 7.32 0.86 3.69
CA ALA A 54 8.66 0.99 4.28
C ALA A 54 9.18 2.44 4.27
N SER A 55 8.92 3.18 3.19
CA SER A 55 9.31 4.60 3.06
C SER A 55 8.50 5.55 3.94
N THR A 56 7.27 5.17 4.32
CA THR A 56 6.33 6.02 5.08
C THR A 56 6.35 5.75 6.59
N VAL A 57 6.48 4.48 7.00
CA VAL A 57 6.47 4.07 8.42
C VAL A 57 7.82 3.68 9.01
N GLY A 58 8.84 3.52 8.17
CA GLY A 58 10.08 2.87 8.54
C GLY A 58 9.91 1.34 8.59
N ARG A 59 11.01 0.60 8.40
CA ARG A 59 10.97 -0.88 8.42
C ARG A 59 10.51 -1.38 9.78
N ARG A 60 9.46 -2.19 9.79
CA ARG A 60 9.14 -3.03 10.96
C ARG A 60 10.19 -4.14 11.05
N ALA A 61 10.88 -4.25 12.18
CA ALA A 61 11.48 -5.51 12.56
C ALA A 61 10.32 -6.45 12.93
N LEU A 62 10.06 -7.46 12.11
CA LEU A 62 9.20 -8.56 12.56
C LEU A 62 9.91 -9.20 13.76
N ALA A 63 9.24 -9.19 14.92
CA ALA A 63 9.73 -9.94 16.06
C ALA A 63 9.67 -11.42 15.67
N ALA A 64 10.85 -12.07 15.65
CA ALA A 64 10.97 -13.50 15.46
C ALA A 64 10.37 -14.26 16.65
#